data_AF-A0A194US12-F1
#
_entry.id   AF-A0A194US12-F1
#
_cell.length_a   1.000
_cell.length_b   1.000
_cell.length_c   1.000
_cell.angle_alpha   90.00
_cell.angle_beta   90.00
_cell.angle_gamma   90.00
#
_symmetry.space_group_name_H-M   'P 1'
#
loop_
_entity.id
_entity.type
_entity.pdbx_description
1 polymer ?
#
loop_
_entity_poly.entity_id
_entity_poly.type
_entity_poly.pdbx_seq_one_letter_code
_entity_poly.pdbx_strand_id
1 'polypeptide(L)'
;MERTPLLGNLVRSSQHDEEGQVSAGDHPIFLRAAHSPWQSLNQNALSYIRGVVLAYIVVTSGMLIDYKICHRKDEHSNWRIPFEFSTVTWFLLLLYHTMVFSWTLTHMHWPDIDANDTRWKSRLLRFMSPPEQRPGSRRRFYFSLFYSVTHAFSLLNVVNYWAVLGITFEGWFPAFCLFNLYVFPAVITLIETTVLNSVRRPEVGVGSPGLLAEIADMSLPQPVPSHLFGTMLFAALYLAYGGLGAKATGHVPFFWMDEDEVGSTEKVAGYCIGFIVLSAAMFSMLYGLIGMRETVSGRAHSD
;
A
#
# COMPACT_ATOMS: atom_id res chain seq x y z
N MET A 1 9.65 -68.02 -1.41
CA MET A 1 9.47 -67.19 -0.20
C MET A 1 10.31 -65.94 -0.36
N GLU A 2 9.76 -64.93 -1.01
CA GLU A 2 10.37 -63.61 -1.13
C GLU A 2 10.32 -62.90 0.21
N ARG A 3 11.47 -62.39 0.68
CA ARG A 3 11.56 -61.54 1.86
C ARG A 3 11.37 -60.09 1.40
N THR A 4 10.20 -59.52 1.69
CA THR A 4 9.94 -58.08 1.63
C THR A 4 10.82 -57.32 2.63
N PRO A 5 11.50 -56.23 2.24
CA PRO A 5 12.18 -55.36 3.20
C PRO A 5 11.16 -54.43 3.90
N LEU A 6 10.99 -54.60 5.21
CA LEU A 6 10.11 -53.83 6.10
C LEU A 6 10.65 -52.44 6.49
N LEU A 7 11.55 -51.85 5.70
CA LEU A 7 12.22 -50.57 6.03
C LEU A 7 11.99 -49.45 5.01
N GLY A 8 11.21 -49.67 3.96
CA GLY A 8 10.92 -48.64 2.95
C GLY A 8 9.85 -47.61 3.36
N ASN A 9 9.01 -47.92 4.34
CA ASN A 9 7.82 -47.09 4.66
C ASN A 9 8.02 -46.11 5.83
N LEU A 10 9.02 -46.30 6.68
CA LEU A 10 9.27 -45.38 7.80
C LEU A 10 10.09 -44.14 7.39
N VAL A 11 11.00 -44.28 6.43
CA VAL A 11 11.74 -43.13 5.85
C VAL A 11 10.86 -42.34 4.86
N ARG A 12 9.92 -43.02 4.18
CA ARG A 12 9.00 -42.36 3.24
C ARG A 12 7.87 -41.59 3.93
N SER A 13 7.47 -41.98 5.14
CA SER A 13 6.55 -41.18 5.97
C SER A 13 7.24 -39.93 6.50
N SER A 14 8.47 -40.02 7.03
CA SER A 14 9.14 -38.81 7.55
C SER A 14 9.55 -37.82 6.45
N GLN A 15 9.79 -38.26 5.21
CA GLN A 15 10.02 -37.34 4.08
C GLN A 15 8.74 -36.70 3.53
N HIS A 16 7.60 -37.40 3.55
CA HIS A 16 6.32 -36.79 3.15
C HIS A 16 5.73 -35.86 4.22
N ASP A 17 6.11 -36.03 5.48
CA ASP A 17 5.66 -35.17 6.58
C ASP A 17 6.54 -33.90 6.75
N GLU A 18 7.78 -33.89 6.23
CA GLU A 18 8.61 -32.66 6.15
C GLU A 18 8.38 -31.85 4.87
N GLU A 19 7.94 -32.47 3.77
CA GLU A 19 7.49 -31.76 2.55
C GLU A 19 6.00 -31.37 2.60
N GLY A 20 5.29 -31.77 3.65
CA GLY A 20 3.86 -31.60 3.84
C GLY A 20 3.43 -30.35 4.62
N GLN A 21 4.07 -29.18 4.46
CA GLN A 21 3.46 -27.89 4.86
C GLN A 21 4.12 -26.60 4.36
N VAL A 22 4.93 -26.63 3.30
CA VAL A 22 5.12 -25.39 2.52
C VAL A 22 3.92 -25.28 1.60
N SER A 23 2.84 -24.71 2.14
CA SER A 23 1.60 -24.41 1.40
C SER A 23 1.95 -23.90 0.00
N ALA A 24 1.39 -24.55 -1.02
CA ALA A 24 1.50 -24.21 -2.44
C ALA A 24 0.91 -22.81 -2.81
N GLY A 25 0.90 -21.89 -1.85
CA GLY A 25 0.33 -20.55 -1.98
C GLY A 25 1.06 -19.48 -1.19
N ASP A 26 2.32 -19.68 -0.75
CA ASP A 26 3.09 -18.66 -0.03
C ASP A 26 4.02 -17.83 -0.93
N HIS A 27 3.45 -17.22 -1.98
CA HIS A 27 4.22 -16.36 -2.85
C HIS A 27 4.69 -15.08 -2.12
N PRO A 28 5.91 -14.59 -2.39
CA PRO A 28 6.42 -13.34 -1.86
C PRO A 28 5.48 -12.17 -2.16
N ILE A 29 5.36 -11.21 -1.23
CA ILE A 29 4.42 -10.07 -1.37
C ILE A 29 4.62 -9.27 -2.66
N PHE A 30 5.85 -9.16 -3.18
CA PHE A 30 6.11 -8.46 -4.44
C PHE A 30 5.49 -9.17 -5.64
N LEU A 31 5.54 -10.52 -5.67
CA LEU A 31 4.85 -11.30 -6.68
C LEU A 31 3.34 -11.13 -6.55
N ARG A 32 2.81 -11.21 -5.32
CA ARG A 32 1.39 -10.99 -5.08
C ARG A 32 0.93 -9.58 -5.48
N ALA A 33 1.78 -8.58 -5.31
CA ALA A 33 1.52 -7.23 -5.81
C ALA A 33 1.44 -7.20 -7.35
N ALA A 34 2.27 -7.99 -8.04
CA ALA A 34 2.32 -8.07 -9.50
C ALA A 34 1.30 -9.06 -10.12
N HIS A 35 0.48 -9.75 -9.33
CA HIS A 35 -0.48 -10.75 -9.79
C HIS A 35 -1.90 -10.48 -9.26
N SER A 36 -2.88 -10.64 -10.15
CA SER A 36 -4.30 -10.57 -9.82
C SER A 36 -4.77 -11.86 -9.13
N PRO A 37 -5.74 -11.79 -8.20
CA PRO A 37 -6.34 -12.97 -7.59
C PRO A 37 -7.43 -13.61 -8.47
N TRP A 38 -7.76 -13.02 -9.62
CA TRP A 38 -8.86 -13.47 -10.48
C TRP A 38 -8.33 -14.27 -11.67
N GLN A 39 -8.83 -15.50 -11.87
CA GLN A 39 -8.42 -16.35 -13.00
C GLN A 39 -8.77 -15.74 -14.36
N SER A 40 -9.84 -14.95 -14.42
CA SER A 40 -10.29 -14.27 -15.63
C SER A 40 -9.30 -13.22 -16.13
N LEU A 41 -8.37 -12.76 -15.29
CA LEU A 41 -7.44 -11.69 -15.58
C LEU A 41 -6.03 -12.26 -15.77
N ASN A 42 -5.68 -12.55 -17.03
CA ASN A 42 -4.36 -13.07 -17.36
C ASN A 42 -3.23 -12.02 -17.17
N GLN A 43 -1.99 -12.47 -17.10
CA GLN A 43 -0.84 -11.60 -16.81
C GLN A 43 -0.65 -10.48 -17.85
N ASN A 44 -0.95 -10.75 -19.12
CA ASN A 44 -0.86 -9.77 -20.20
C ASN A 44 -1.87 -8.64 -19.99
N ALA A 45 -3.14 -8.97 -19.75
CA ALA A 45 -4.19 -8.01 -19.45
C ALA A 45 -3.87 -7.20 -18.20
N LEU A 46 -3.33 -7.84 -17.16
CA LEU A 46 -2.89 -7.16 -15.94
C LEU A 46 -1.81 -6.11 -16.24
N SER A 47 -0.80 -6.48 -17.03
CA SER A 47 0.28 -5.57 -17.43
C SER A 47 -0.27 -4.36 -18.18
N TYR A 48 -1.19 -4.56 -19.13
CA TYR A 48 -1.85 -3.46 -19.85
C TYR A 48 -2.67 -2.57 -18.92
N ILE A 49 -3.50 -3.13 -18.04
CA ILE A 49 -4.32 -2.35 -17.10
C ILE A 49 -3.42 -1.52 -16.17
N ARG A 50 -2.36 -2.11 -15.62
CA ARG A 50 -1.39 -1.39 -14.79
C ARG A 50 -0.67 -0.29 -15.56
N GLY A 51 -0.35 -0.52 -16.83
CA GLY A 51 0.23 0.50 -17.72
C GLY A 51 -0.73 1.67 -17.95
N VAL A 52 -2.01 1.39 -18.18
CA VAL A 52 -3.06 2.42 -18.34
C VAL A 52 -3.25 3.22 -17.05
N VAL A 53 -3.31 2.56 -15.89
CA VAL A 53 -3.40 3.23 -14.58
C VAL A 53 -2.18 4.11 -14.33
N LEU A 54 -0.97 3.62 -14.60
CA LEU A 54 0.25 4.41 -14.43
C LEU A 54 0.28 5.61 -15.39
N ALA A 55 -0.08 5.41 -16.66
CA ALA A 55 -0.18 6.49 -17.64
C ALA A 55 -1.19 7.55 -17.21
N TYR A 56 -2.35 7.13 -16.69
CA TYR A 56 -3.35 8.02 -16.12
C TYR A 56 -2.77 8.86 -14.98
N ILE A 57 -2.11 8.22 -14.00
CA ILE A 57 -1.53 8.93 -12.84
C ILE A 57 -0.44 9.90 -13.31
N VAL A 58 0.41 9.54 -14.27
CA VAL A 58 1.47 10.42 -14.79
C VAL A 58 0.89 11.63 -15.52
N VAL A 59 -0.08 11.43 -16.41
CA VAL A 59 -0.72 12.53 -17.16
C VAL A 59 -1.44 13.47 -16.20
N THR A 60 -2.24 12.92 -15.29
CA THR A 60 -2.96 13.72 -14.30
C THR A 60 -2.01 14.41 -13.34
N SER A 61 -0.84 13.85 -13.01
CA SER A 61 0.19 14.55 -12.21
C SER A 61 0.59 15.88 -12.83
N GLY A 62 0.81 15.92 -14.15
CA GLY A 62 1.11 17.17 -14.87
C GLY A 62 -0.01 18.19 -14.76
N MET A 63 -1.27 17.75 -14.94
CA MET A 63 -2.45 18.61 -14.79
C MET A 63 -2.64 19.10 -13.36
N LEU A 64 -2.34 18.28 -12.35
CA LEU A 64 -2.46 18.65 -10.95
C LEU A 64 -1.39 19.66 -10.53
N ILE A 65 -0.18 19.55 -11.06
CA ILE A 65 0.89 20.54 -10.88
C ILE A 65 0.46 21.87 -11.50
N ASP A 66 -0.01 21.87 -12.74
CA ASP A 66 -0.52 23.07 -13.41
C ASP A 66 -1.72 23.68 -12.67
N TYR A 67 -2.65 22.86 -12.18
CA TYR A 67 -3.76 23.33 -11.38
C TYR A 67 -3.30 24.01 -10.09
N LYS A 68 -2.39 23.38 -9.32
CA LYS A 68 -1.92 23.94 -8.04
C LYS A 68 -1.05 25.18 -8.19
N ILE A 69 -0.32 25.32 -9.30
CA ILE A 69 0.62 26.45 -9.54
C ILE A 69 -0.07 27.61 -10.27
N CYS A 70 -0.89 27.33 -11.27
CA CYS A 70 -1.40 28.33 -12.21
C CYS A 70 -2.88 28.69 -12.00
N HIS A 71 -3.70 27.75 -11.53
CA HIS A 71 -5.17 27.90 -11.52
C HIS A 71 -5.78 28.04 -10.12
N ARG A 72 -5.15 27.46 -9.10
CA ARG A 72 -5.59 27.61 -7.72
C ARG A 72 -5.21 29.01 -7.25
N LYS A 73 -6.22 29.88 -7.17
CA LYS A 73 -6.08 31.21 -6.56
C LYS A 73 -5.71 31.03 -5.10
N ASP A 74 -4.47 31.35 -4.77
CA ASP A 74 -4.01 31.33 -3.41
C ASP A 74 -2.99 32.44 -3.18
N GLU A 75 -3.09 33.08 -2.02
CA GLU A 75 -2.20 34.17 -1.62
C GLU A 75 -0.85 33.65 -1.10
N HIS A 76 -0.77 32.36 -0.78
CA HIS A 76 0.43 31.74 -0.22
C HIS A 76 1.39 31.21 -1.28
N SER A 77 2.66 31.07 -0.88
CA SER A 77 3.74 30.56 -1.72
C SER A 77 3.48 29.14 -2.25
N ASN A 78 3.83 28.90 -3.52
CA ASN A 78 3.78 27.58 -4.16
C ASN A 78 4.65 26.53 -3.45
N TRP A 79 5.61 26.94 -2.62
CA TRP A 79 6.46 26.05 -1.84
C TRP A 79 5.72 25.22 -0.79
N ARG A 80 4.45 25.52 -0.49
CA ARG A 80 3.63 24.70 0.41
C ARG A 80 3.09 23.42 -0.24
N ILE A 81 3.02 23.37 -1.58
CA ILE A 81 2.43 22.25 -2.33
C ILE A 81 3.00 20.89 -1.91
N PRO A 82 4.33 20.71 -1.71
CA PRO A 82 4.92 19.45 -1.26
C PRO A 82 4.54 19.02 0.16
N PHE A 83 4.01 19.93 0.97
CA PHE A 83 3.61 19.67 2.37
C PHE A 83 2.13 19.30 2.50
N GLU A 84 1.33 19.48 1.45
CA GLU A 84 -0.08 19.11 1.47
C GLU A 84 -0.28 17.59 1.47
N PHE A 85 -1.22 17.11 2.29
CA PHE A 85 -1.53 15.68 2.40
C PHE A 85 -1.88 15.04 1.06
N SER A 86 -2.65 15.75 0.23
CA SER A 86 -3.04 15.28 -1.10
C SER A 86 -1.84 15.05 -2.01
N THR A 87 -0.84 15.94 -1.96
CA THR A 87 0.40 15.82 -2.74
C THR A 87 1.23 14.64 -2.26
N VAL A 88 1.39 14.47 -0.94
CA VAL A 88 2.11 13.33 -0.35
C VAL A 88 1.45 12.02 -0.73
N THR A 89 0.12 11.94 -0.60
CA THR A 89 -0.68 10.76 -0.93
C THR A 89 -0.54 10.40 -2.41
N TRP A 90 -0.68 11.39 -3.29
CA TRP A 90 -0.52 11.23 -4.73
C TRP A 90 0.89 10.75 -5.10
N PHE A 91 1.92 11.29 -4.47
CA PHE A 91 3.30 10.87 -4.67
C PHE A 91 3.54 9.41 -4.25
N LEU A 92 3.04 9.01 -3.07
CA LEU A 92 3.13 7.62 -2.59
C LEU A 92 2.41 6.67 -3.57
N LEU A 93 1.24 7.06 -4.07
CA LEU A 93 0.48 6.28 -5.04
C LEU A 93 1.21 6.14 -6.39
N LEU A 94 1.77 7.24 -6.91
CA LEU A 94 2.59 7.22 -8.13
C LEU A 94 3.81 6.30 -7.96
N LEU A 95 4.50 6.38 -6.81
CA LEU A 95 5.64 5.53 -6.51
C LEU A 95 5.23 4.06 -6.45
N TYR A 96 4.13 3.74 -5.77
CA TYR A 96 3.58 2.39 -5.70
C TYR A 96 3.28 1.81 -7.09
N HIS A 97 2.52 2.54 -7.92
CA HIS A 97 2.16 2.05 -9.26
C HIS A 97 3.35 1.95 -10.19
N THR A 98 4.35 2.83 -10.06
CA THR A 98 5.61 2.73 -10.82
C THR A 98 6.35 1.44 -10.46
N MET A 99 6.47 1.12 -9.17
CA MET A 99 7.12 -0.11 -8.72
C MET A 99 6.38 -1.36 -9.18
N VAL A 100 5.07 -1.45 -8.94
CA VAL A 100 4.30 -2.65 -9.26
C VAL A 100 4.17 -2.84 -10.77
N PHE A 101 4.04 -1.77 -11.56
CA PHE A 101 4.10 -1.86 -13.01
C PHE A 101 5.46 -2.38 -13.49
N SER A 102 6.56 -1.84 -12.94
CA SER A 102 7.91 -2.29 -13.28
C SER A 102 8.08 -3.78 -12.98
N TRP A 103 7.65 -4.24 -11.80
CA TRP A 103 7.69 -5.66 -11.45
C TRP A 103 6.79 -6.51 -12.35
N THR A 104 5.58 -6.05 -12.65
CA THR A 104 4.67 -6.79 -13.54
C THR A 104 5.30 -6.98 -14.92
N LEU A 105 5.93 -5.92 -15.45
CA LEU A 105 6.58 -5.93 -16.75
C LEU A 105 7.84 -6.81 -16.77
N THR A 106 8.68 -6.73 -15.73
CA THR A 106 9.92 -7.51 -15.67
C THR A 106 9.64 -9.00 -15.49
N HIS A 107 8.69 -9.41 -14.66
CA HIS A 107 8.34 -10.84 -14.54
C HIS A 107 7.74 -11.41 -15.83
N MET A 108 7.01 -10.60 -16.58
CA MET A 108 6.36 -11.07 -17.82
C MET A 108 7.36 -11.27 -18.95
N HIS A 109 8.35 -10.38 -19.09
CA HIS A 109 9.27 -10.38 -20.24
C HIS A 109 10.68 -10.90 -19.92
N TRP A 110 11.11 -10.84 -18.66
CA TRP A 110 12.45 -11.23 -18.20
C TRP A 110 12.36 -12.01 -16.87
N PRO A 111 11.74 -13.20 -16.86
CA PRO A 111 11.59 -13.99 -15.64
C PRO A 111 12.93 -14.43 -15.04
N ASP A 112 13.91 -14.75 -15.89
CA ASP A 112 15.24 -15.22 -15.48
C ASP A 112 16.31 -14.18 -15.84
N ILE A 113 16.62 -13.30 -14.89
CA ILE A 113 17.72 -12.36 -15.03
C ILE A 113 18.98 -12.99 -14.44
N ASP A 114 19.97 -13.31 -15.29
CA ASP A 114 21.27 -13.81 -14.84
C ASP A 114 21.87 -12.82 -13.82
N ALA A 115 22.21 -13.30 -12.62
CA ALA A 115 22.77 -12.52 -11.51
C ALA A 115 24.25 -12.13 -11.72
N ASN A 116 24.95 -12.79 -12.63
CA ASN A 116 26.36 -12.54 -12.91
C ASN A 116 26.58 -11.59 -14.09
N ASP A 117 25.54 -11.26 -14.87
CA ASP A 117 25.66 -10.32 -15.98
C ASP A 117 25.89 -8.88 -15.49
N THR A 118 27.01 -8.28 -15.87
CA THR A 118 27.39 -6.92 -15.44
C THR A 118 26.95 -5.83 -16.41
N ARG A 119 26.30 -6.18 -17.54
CA ARG A 119 25.81 -5.22 -18.53
C ARG A 119 24.84 -4.23 -17.91
N TRP A 120 24.86 -2.99 -18.40
CA TRP A 120 24.00 -1.91 -17.89
C TRP A 120 22.50 -2.29 -17.95
N LYS A 121 22.08 -3.00 -19.02
CA LYS A 121 20.71 -3.48 -19.20
C LYS A 121 20.30 -4.42 -18.06
N SER A 122 21.19 -5.34 -17.68
CA SER A 122 20.95 -6.32 -16.62
C SER A 122 20.96 -5.67 -15.23
N ARG A 123 21.78 -4.63 -15.03
CA ARG A 123 21.71 -3.79 -13.82
C ARG A 123 20.38 -3.04 -13.71
N LEU A 124 19.93 -2.41 -14.80
CA LEU A 124 18.65 -1.71 -14.84
C LEU A 124 17.47 -2.67 -14.62
N LEU A 125 17.48 -3.84 -15.27
CA LEU A 125 16.46 -4.87 -15.10
C LEU A 125 16.40 -5.38 -13.65
N ARG A 126 17.55 -5.59 -12.98
CA ARG A 126 17.59 -5.97 -11.56
C ARG A 126 17.05 -4.88 -10.65
N PHE A 127 17.33 -3.61 -10.94
CA PHE A 127 16.79 -2.49 -10.18
C PHE A 127 15.25 -2.40 -10.32
N MET A 128 14.73 -2.66 -11.51
CA MET A 128 13.29 -2.67 -11.81
C MET A 128 12.60 -3.99 -11.44
N SER A 129 13.34 -4.99 -10.96
CA SER A 129 12.82 -6.28 -10.53
C SER A 129 12.54 -6.26 -9.02
N PRO A 130 11.62 -7.11 -8.54
CA PRO A 130 11.40 -7.20 -7.10
C PRO A 130 12.69 -7.63 -6.40
N PRO A 131 12.93 -7.16 -5.17
CA PRO A 131 14.10 -7.58 -4.42
C PRO A 131 13.98 -9.06 -4.02
N GLU A 132 15.12 -9.75 -4.02
CA GLU A 132 15.23 -11.15 -3.59
C GLU A 132 14.65 -11.36 -2.19
N GLN A 133 13.77 -12.36 -2.04
CA GLN A 133 13.06 -12.61 -0.79
C GLN A 133 13.65 -13.80 -0.02
N ARG A 134 14.25 -13.51 1.13
CA ARG A 134 14.51 -14.51 2.18
C ARG A 134 13.36 -14.48 3.19
N PRO A 135 12.86 -15.64 3.68
CA PRO A 135 11.97 -15.69 4.83
C PRO A 135 12.56 -14.88 6.00
N GLY A 136 11.82 -13.90 6.53
CA GLY A 136 12.31 -12.99 7.58
C GLY A 136 13.06 -11.73 7.13
N SER A 137 13.16 -11.46 5.82
CA SER A 137 13.81 -10.22 5.33
C SER A 137 13.03 -8.95 5.71
N ARG A 138 13.73 -7.97 6.30
CA ARG A 138 13.17 -6.63 6.60
C ARG A 138 12.58 -5.94 5.36
N ARG A 139 13.09 -6.24 4.16
CA ARG A 139 12.58 -5.68 2.90
C ARG A 139 11.13 -6.08 2.60
N ARG A 140 10.74 -7.31 2.96
CA ARG A 140 9.35 -7.79 2.84
C ARG A 140 8.43 -6.97 3.75
N PHE A 141 8.86 -6.74 4.99
CA PHE A 141 8.13 -5.92 5.95
C PHE A 141 8.00 -4.47 5.48
N TYR A 142 9.09 -3.81 5.07
CA TYR A 142 9.04 -2.41 4.65
C TYR A 142 8.13 -2.19 3.44
N PHE A 143 8.16 -3.08 2.45
CA PHE A 143 7.25 -2.96 1.32
C PHE A 143 5.79 -3.20 1.72
N SER A 144 5.54 -4.19 2.58
CA SER A 144 4.20 -4.46 3.10
C SER A 144 3.66 -3.26 3.90
N LEU A 145 4.50 -2.63 4.72
CA LEU A 145 4.15 -1.41 5.43
C LEU A 145 3.91 -0.25 4.47
N PHE A 146 4.78 -0.06 3.47
CA PHE A 146 4.61 0.95 2.44
C PHE A 146 3.30 0.78 1.66
N TYR A 147 2.95 -0.46 1.30
CA TYR A 147 1.67 -0.81 0.69
C TYR A 147 0.51 -0.35 1.59
N SER A 148 0.50 -0.77 2.85
CA SER A 148 -0.57 -0.43 3.79
C SER A 148 -0.70 1.07 4.02
N VAL A 149 0.42 1.78 4.23
CA VAL A 149 0.43 3.24 4.42
C VAL A 149 -0.11 3.95 3.19
N THR A 150 0.38 3.60 1.99
CA THR A 150 -0.03 4.26 0.73
C THR A 150 -1.54 4.12 0.47
N HIS A 151 -2.08 2.92 0.66
CA HIS A 151 -3.49 2.65 0.41
C HIS A 151 -4.38 3.23 1.52
N ALA A 152 -3.97 3.11 2.80
CA ALA A 152 -4.68 3.73 3.91
C ALA A 152 -4.70 5.26 3.80
N PHE A 153 -3.60 5.89 3.37
CA PHE A 153 -3.53 7.33 3.14
C PHE A 153 -4.42 7.78 1.99
N SER A 154 -4.53 6.98 0.93
CA SER A 154 -5.45 7.24 -0.18
C SER A 154 -6.91 7.25 0.26
N LEU A 155 -7.31 6.32 1.15
CA LEU A 155 -8.64 6.30 1.76
C LEU A 155 -8.82 7.46 2.78
N LEU A 156 -7.79 7.75 3.57
CA LEU A 156 -7.79 8.85 4.53
C LEU A 156 -7.95 10.20 3.83
N ASN A 157 -7.32 10.38 2.67
CA ASN A 157 -7.31 11.62 1.91
C ASN A 157 -8.71 11.97 1.39
N VAL A 158 -9.47 10.98 0.90
CA VAL A 158 -10.86 11.21 0.53
C VAL A 158 -11.70 11.59 1.75
N VAL A 159 -11.60 10.86 2.87
CA VAL A 159 -12.42 11.16 4.07
C VAL A 159 -12.12 12.56 4.60
N ASN A 160 -10.84 12.97 4.63
CA ASN A 160 -10.48 14.33 5.03
C ASN A 160 -11.06 15.38 4.09
N TYR A 161 -10.99 15.18 2.77
CA TYR A 161 -11.59 16.10 1.82
C TYR A 161 -13.10 16.29 2.05
N TRP A 162 -13.83 15.19 2.20
CA TRP A 162 -15.27 15.22 2.43
C TRP A 162 -15.65 15.78 3.81
N ALA A 163 -14.82 15.59 4.83
CA ALA A 163 -15.02 16.19 6.15
C ALA A 163 -14.74 17.71 6.16
N VAL A 164 -13.94 18.21 5.22
CA VAL A 164 -13.45 19.60 5.18
C VAL A 164 -14.26 20.48 4.23
N LEU A 165 -14.74 19.96 3.08
CA LEU A 165 -15.34 20.78 2.02
C LEU A 165 -16.84 20.53 1.82
N GLY A 166 -17.62 21.62 1.85
CA GLY A 166 -18.90 21.70 1.15
C GLY A 166 -18.65 21.78 -0.36
N ILE A 167 -19.32 20.94 -1.14
CA ILE A 167 -19.09 20.80 -2.58
C ILE A 167 -19.50 22.09 -3.30
N THR A 168 -18.52 22.91 -3.70
CA THR A 168 -18.74 24.02 -4.63
C THR A 168 -17.70 23.94 -5.75
N PHE A 169 -18.17 23.91 -7.00
CA PHE A 169 -17.33 23.80 -8.18
C PHE A 169 -17.62 24.96 -9.12
N GLU A 170 -16.60 25.75 -9.43
CA GLU A 170 -16.65 26.75 -10.50
C GLU A 170 -15.87 26.24 -11.72
N GLY A 171 -16.58 25.56 -12.62
CA GLY A 171 -16.02 25.05 -13.87
C GLY A 171 -15.52 23.59 -13.82
N TRP A 172 -15.32 23.02 -15.01
CA TRP A 172 -15.02 21.59 -15.17
C TRP A 172 -13.58 21.23 -14.77
N PHE A 173 -12.61 22.11 -15.03
CA PHE A 173 -11.19 21.82 -14.79
C PHE A 173 -10.83 21.78 -13.30
N PRO A 174 -11.21 22.78 -12.46
CA PRO A 174 -11.01 22.69 -11.02
C PRO A 174 -11.73 21.48 -10.41
N ALA A 175 -12.96 21.18 -10.84
CA ALA A 175 -13.66 19.98 -10.41
C ALA A 175 -12.87 18.71 -10.73
N PHE A 176 -12.44 18.55 -12.00
CA PHE A 176 -11.61 17.42 -12.43
C PHE A 176 -10.35 17.27 -11.58
N CYS A 177 -9.63 18.36 -11.30
CA CYS A 177 -8.42 18.34 -10.49
C CYS A 177 -8.70 18.01 -9.02
N LEU A 178 -9.79 18.50 -8.43
CA LEU A 178 -10.19 18.18 -7.06
C LEU A 178 -10.57 16.69 -6.93
N PHE A 179 -11.37 16.16 -7.86
CA PHE A 179 -11.66 14.73 -7.90
C PHE A 179 -10.37 13.92 -8.00
N ASN A 180 -9.41 14.34 -8.84
CA ASN A 180 -8.13 13.67 -8.96
C ASN A 180 -7.27 13.77 -7.70
N LEU A 181 -7.27 14.90 -7.01
CA LEU A 181 -6.49 15.06 -5.78
C LEU A 181 -7.03 14.22 -4.62
N TYR A 182 -8.35 14.01 -4.55
CA TYR A 182 -8.98 13.49 -3.33
C TYR A 182 -9.77 12.20 -3.53
N VAL A 183 -10.51 12.05 -4.64
CA VAL A 183 -11.43 10.91 -4.85
C VAL A 183 -10.75 9.78 -5.62
N PHE A 184 -10.09 10.08 -6.74
CA PHE A 184 -9.46 9.05 -7.58
C PHE A 184 -8.39 8.23 -6.86
N PRO A 185 -7.57 8.75 -5.91
CA PRO A 185 -6.63 7.93 -5.15
C PRO A 185 -7.34 6.80 -4.39
N ALA A 186 -8.49 7.09 -3.79
CA ALA A 186 -9.31 6.09 -3.12
C ALA A 186 -9.90 5.08 -4.12
N VAL A 187 -10.42 5.54 -5.27
CA VAL A 187 -10.95 4.65 -6.33
C VAL A 187 -9.88 3.71 -6.86
N ILE A 188 -8.69 4.24 -7.17
CA ILE A 188 -7.54 3.46 -7.63
C ILE A 188 -7.14 2.45 -6.55
N THR A 189 -7.09 2.86 -5.28
CA THR A 189 -6.81 1.98 -4.14
C THR A 189 -7.82 0.84 -4.02
N LEU A 190 -9.11 1.11 -4.21
CA LEU A 190 -10.16 0.08 -4.18
C LEU A 190 -9.98 -0.92 -5.33
N ILE A 191 -9.77 -0.45 -6.55
CA ILE A 191 -9.54 -1.31 -7.72
C ILE A 191 -8.25 -2.13 -7.55
N GLU A 192 -7.17 -1.49 -7.11
CA GLU A 192 -5.88 -2.12 -6.87
C GLU A 192 -6.00 -3.23 -5.83
N THR A 193 -6.60 -2.92 -4.69
CA THR A 193 -6.78 -3.86 -3.58
C THR A 193 -7.71 -5.01 -3.97
N THR A 194 -8.82 -4.74 -4.65
CA THR A 194 -9.85 -5.77 -4.91
C THR A 194 -9.63 -6.55 -6.21
N VAL A 195 -8.96 -5.97 -7.21
CA VAL A 195 -8.84 -6.55 -8.56
C VAL A 195 -7.41 -6.80 -8.99
N LEU A 196 -6.50 -5.83 -8.82
CA LEU A 196 -5.22 -5.87 -9.52
C LEU A 196 -4.12 -6.60 -8.76
N ASN A 197 -4.20 -6.69 -7.43
CA ASN A 197 -3.24 -7.45 -6.63
C ASN A 197 -3.88 -8.54 -5.76
N SER A 198 -3.06 -9.53 -5.44
CA SER A 198 -3.38 -10.69 -4.60
C SER A 198 -2.65 -10.65 -3.25
N VAL A 199 -2.22 -9.45 -2.80
CA VAL A 199 -1.52 -9.25 -1.52
C VAL A 199 -2.41 -9.72 -0.39
N ARG A 200 -1.98 -10.77 0.32
CA ARG A 200 -2.77 -11.36 1.40
C ARG A 200 -2.59 -10.63 2.72
N ARG A 201 -3.57 -10.80 3.61
CA ARG A 201 -3.36 -10.50 5.03
C ARG A 201 -2.17 -11.33 5.51
N PRO A 202 -1.15 -10.70 6.11
CA PRO A 202 0.00 -11.45 6.56
C PRO A 202 -0.47 -12.34 7.73
N GLU A 203 -0.43 -13.66 7.52
CA GLU A 203 -1.05 -14.65 8.40
C GLU A 203 -0.28 -14.78 9.73
N VAL A 204 -1.05 -14.93 10.81
CA VAL A 204 -0.55 -15.38 12.11
C VAL A 204 -0.25 -16.87 11.96
N GLY A 205 1.00 -17.29 12.17
CA GLY A 205 1.28 -18.71 12.40
C GLY A 205 0.56 -19.15 13.68
N VAL A 206 -0.64 -19.71 13.55
CA VAL A 206 -1.39 -20.27 14.68
C VAL A 206 -0.73 -21.60 15.05
N GLY A 207 0.25 -21.53 15.94
CA GLY A 207 0.93 -22.68 16.53
C GLY A 207 1.12 -22.50 18.04
N SER A 208 0.22 -23.10 18.80
CA SER A 208 0.23 -23.37 20.26
C SER A 208 0.00 -22.22 21.26
N PRO A 209 -1.00 -22.34 22.17
CA PRO A 209 -1.32 -21.35 23.19
C PRO A 209 -0.52 -21.59 24.48
N GLY A 210 0.13 -20.54 24.98
CA GLY A 210 0.69 -20.48 26.32
C GLY A 210 0.38 -19.12 26.94
N LEU A 211 -0.61 -19.08 27.83
CA LEU A 211 -1.17 -17.89 28.50
C LEU A 211 -0.14 -17.04 29.28
N LEU A 212 1.11 -17.51 29.43
CA LEU A 212 2.19 -16.81 30.12
C LEU A 212 3.22 -16.17 29.17
N ALA A 213 3.18 -16.46 27.87
CA ALA A 213 4.02 -15.78 26.87
C ALA A 213 3.44 -14.40 26.46
N GLU A 214 2.15 -14.20 26.66
CA GLU A 214 1.40 -12.99 26.26
C GLU A 214 1.77 -11.74 27.09
N ILE A 215 2.39 -11.93 28.26
CA ILE A 215 2.76 -10.83 29.18
C ILE A 215 4.25 -10.46 29.06
N ALA A 216 5.09 -11.32 28.47
CA ALA A 216 6.54 -11.11 28.40
C ALA A 216 7.05 -10.74 26.99
N ASP A 217 6.23 -10.89 25.94
CA ASP A 217 6.62 -10.58 24.56
C ASP A 217 6.06 -9.24 24.07
N MET A 218 6.53 -8.14 24.69
CA MET A 218 6.41 -6.79 24.11
C MET A 218 7.48 -6.56 23.02
N SER A 219 7.88 -7.62 22.32
CA SER A 219 8.77 -7.57 21.15
C SER A 219 8.03 -8.11 19.92
N LEU A 220 7.03 -7.30 19.49
CA LEU A 220 6.37 -7.28 18.18
C LEU A 220 5.33 -8.38 17.91
N PRO A 221 4.07 -8.20 18.37
CA PRO A 221 2.98 -9.08 18.00
C PRO A 221 2.57 -8.82 16.55
N GLN A 222 2.63 -9.86 15.72
CA GLN A 222 1.92 -10.02 14.45
C GLN A 222 2.17 -8.94 13.35
N PRO A 223 2.07 -9.31 12.07
CA PRO A 223 2.20 -8.32 11.01
C PRO A 223 1.00 -7.34 11.00
N VAL A 224 -0.19 -7.69 11.51
CA VAL A 224 -1.33 -6.74 11.53
C VAL A 224 -1.13 -5.55 12.50
N PRO A 225 -0.82 -5.75 13.80
CA PRO A 225 -0.59 -4.64 14.73
C PRO A 225 0.60 -3.78 14.30
N SER A 226 1.69 -4.38 13.81
CA SER A 226 2.85 -3.61 13.34
C SER A 226 2.52 -2.72 12.14
N HIS A 227 1.65 -3.14 11.21
CA HIS A 227 1.22 -2.28 10.10
C HIS A 227 0.17 -1.25 10.55
N LEU A 228 -0.68 -1.59 11.51
CA LEU A 228 -1.62 -0.64 12.13
C LEU A 228 -0.87 0.50 12.82
N PHE A 229 0.01 0.17 13.77
CA PHE A 229 0.83 1.15 14.50
C PHE A 229 1.79 1.87 13.56
N GLY A 230 2.35 1.17 12.57
CA GLY A 230 3.14 1.80 11.52
C GLY A 230 2.34 2.85 10.75
N THR A 231 1.11 2.55 10.34
CA THR A 231 0.23 3.50 9.65
C THR A 231 -0.09 4.72 10.52
N MET A 232 -0.40 4.51 11.80
CA MET A 232 -0.61 5.59 12.76
C MET A 232 0.64 6.45 12.96
N LEU A 233 1.82 5.82 13.06
CA LEU A 233 3.10 6.51 13.16
C LEU A 233 3.36 7.37 11.91
N PHE A 234 3.14 6.82 10.71
CA PHE A 234 3.27 7.60 9.47
C PHE A 234 2.27 8.75 9.40
N ALA A 235 1.04 8.59 9.91
CA ALA A 235 0.08 9.68 10.01
C ALA A 235 0.58 10.79 10.96
N ALA A 236 1.13 10.43 12.11
CA ALA A 236 1.74 11.38 13.04
C ALA A 236 2.98 12.07 12.43
N LEU A 237 3.83 11.33 11.72
CA LEU A 237 4.98 11.87 10.98
C LEU A 237 4.54 12.85 9.89
N TYR A 238 3.44 12.57 9.19
CA TYR A 238 2.87 13.51 8.25
C TYR A 238 2.42 14.81 8.94
N LEU A 239 1.78 14.75 10.12
CA LEU A 239 1.39 15.96 10.85
C LEU A 239 2.63 16.80 11.23
N ALA A 240 3.70 16.14 11.68
CA ALA A 240 4.97 16.83 11.95
C ALA A 240 5.55 17.46 10.67
N TYR A 241 5.54 16.75 9.55
CA TYR A 241 5.98 17.25 8.25
C TYR A 241 5.15 18.44 7.76
N GLY A 242 3.82 18.36 7.90
CA GLY A 242 2.89 19.45 7.60
C GLY A 242 3.13 20.68 8.47
N GLY A 243 3.42 20.48 9.77
CA GLY A 243 3.80 21.56 10.68
C GLY A 243 5.14 22.22 10.33
N LEU A 244 6.12 21.46 9.84
CA LEU A 244 7.36 22.03 9.28
C LEU A 244 7.07 22.84 8.02
N GLY A 245 6.20 22.36 7.14
CA GLY A 245 5.72 23.09 5.97
C GLY A 245 5.03 24.41 6.35
N ALA A 246 4.20 24.40 7.38
CA ALA A 246 3.54 25.59 7.90
C ALA A 246 4.56 26.63 8.40
N LYS A 247 5.58 26.20 9.15
CA LYS A 247 6.66 27.10 9.57
C LYS A 247 7.47 27.66 8.40
N ALA A 248 7.67 26.89 7.34
CA ALA A 248 8.45 27.31 6.18
C ALA A 248 7.67 28.21 5.21
N THR A 249 6.35 28.08 5.15
CA THR A 249 5.52 28.69 4.09
C THR A 249 4.40 29.60 4.61
N GLY A 250 4.19 29.64 5.92
CA GLY A 250 3.11 30.39 6.57
C GLY A 250 1.73 29.78 6.40
N HIS A 251 1.61 28.57 5.83
CA HIS A 251 0.34 27.94 5.54
C HIS A 251 0.24 26.52 6.11
N VAL A 252 -0.76 26.27 6.94
CA VAL A 252 -1.04 24.93 7.46
C VAL A 252 -1.75 24.07 6.40
N PRO A 253 -1.46 22.75 6.34
CA PRO A 253 -2.04 21.89 5.30
C PRO A 253 -3.53 21.58 5.52
N PHE A 254 -4.02 21.77 6.74
CA PHE A 254 -5.43 21.60 7.10
C PHE A 254 -5.88 22.78 7.96
N PHE A 255 -7.09 23.29 7.72
CA PHE A 255 -7.64 24.41 8.49
C PHE A 255 -7.69 24.09 9.99
N TRP A 256 -7.95 22.84 10.36
CA TRP A 256 -8.03 22.41 11.76
C TRP A 256 -6.67 22.28 12.46
N MET A 257 -5.57 22.51 11.74
CA MET A 257 -4.23 22.67 12.32
C MET A 257 -3.91 24.12 12.66
N ASP A 258 -4.75 25.08 12.25
CA ASP A 258 -4.59 26.48 12.59
C ASP A 258 -5.27 26.79 13.92
N GLU A 259 -4.52 27.33 14.88
CA GLU A 259 -5.06 27.73 16.16
C GLU A 259 -6.01 28.93 16.04
N ASP A 260 -5.72 29.85 15.13
CA ASP A 260 -6.52 31.07 14.95
C ASP A 260 -7.89 30.75 14.34
N GLU A 261 -7.95 29.74 13.46
CA GLU A 261 -9.20 29.26 12.84
C GLU A 261 -10.06 28.44 13.81
N VAL A 262 -9.42 27.58 14.61
CA VAL A 262 -10.13 26.64 15.51
C VAL A 262 -10.41 27.26 16.89
N GLY A 263 -9.63 28.28 17.27
CA GLY A 263 -9.77 29.09 18.48
C GLY A 263 -9.21 28.46 19.76
N SER A 264 -8.44 27.35 19.68
CA SER A 264 -7.78 26.75 20.85
C SER A 264 -6.76 25.67 20.46
N THR A 265 -5.58 25.72 21.09
CA THR A 265 -4.55 24.67 21.00
C THR A 265 -5.07 23.28 21.35
N GLU A 266 -5.95 23.14 22.37
CA GLU A 266 -6.51 21.83 22.77
C GLU A 266 -7.35 21.20 21.67
N LYS A 267 -8.12 22.02 20.93
CA LYS A 267 -8.90 21.52 19.79
C LYS A 267 -8.01 21.10 18.64
N VAL A 268 -6.96 21.87 18.33
CA VAL A 268 -5.95 21.51 17.31
C VAL A 268 -5.30 20.15 17.66
N ALA A 269 -4.93 19.97 18.93
CA ALA A 269 -4.42 18.69 19.41
C ALA A 269 -5.45 17.56 19.27
N GLY A 270 -6.72 17.83 19.59
CA GLY A 270 -7.83 16.90 19.39
C GLY A 270 -8.01 16.47 17.93
N TYR A 271 -7.97 17.40 16.98
CA TYR A 271 -8.04 17.08 15.54
C TYR A 271 -6.83 16.28 15.07
N CYS A 272 -5.62 16.61 15.53
CA CYS A 272 -4.42 15.83 15.25
C CYS A 272 -4.55 14.37 15.73
N ILE A 273 -5.04 14.16 16.95
CA ILE A 273 -5.33 12.82 17.48
C ILE A 273 -6.41 12.13 16.64
N GLY A 274 -7.48 12.86 16.30
CA GLY A 274 -8.55 12.38 15.42
C GLY A 274 -8.03 11.90 14.07
N PHE A 275 -7.11 12.64 13.45
CA PHE A 275 -6.48 12.26 12.18
C PHE A 275 -5.67 10.95 12.30
N ILE A 276 -4.90 10.79 13.38
CA ILE A 276 -4.14 9.55 13.65
C ILE A 276 -5.09 8.37 13.88
N VAL A 277 -6.14 8.54 14.67
CA VAL A 277 -7.16 7.49 14.91
C VAL A 277 -7.91 7.16 13.63
N LEU A 278 -8.22 8.16 12.79
CA LEU A 278 -8.88 7.95 11.51
C LEU A 278 -7.99 7.13 10.55
N SER A 279 -6.66 7.31 10.61
CA SER A 279 -5.72 6.46 9.84
C SER A 279 -5.82 4.98 10.22
N ALA A 280 -6.03 4.66 11.50
CA ALA A 280 -6.28 3.30 11.98
C ALA A 280 -7.60 2.73 11.46
N ALA A 281 -8.65 3.56 11.40
CA ALA A 281 -9.92 3.17 10.80
C ALA A 281 -9.78 2.86 9.30
N MET A 282 -9.05 3.69 8.54
CA MET A 282 -8.79 3.48 7.12
C MET A 282 -7.93 2.24 6.86
N PHE A 283 -6.93 1.98 7.71
CA PHE A 283 -6.18 0.73 7.70
C PHE A 283 -7.09 -0.48 7.93
N SER A 284 -8.01 -0.39 8.90
CA SER A 284 -8.95 -1.47 9.21
C SER A 284 -9.89 -1.74 8.04
N MET A 285 -10.38 -0.69 7.37
CA MET A 285 -11.16 -0.78 6.13
C MET A 285 -10.38 -1.48 5.02
N LEU A 286 -9.12 -1.08 4.79
CA LEU A 286 -8.24 -1.72 3.80
C LEU A 286 -8.09 -3.23 4.07
N TYR A 287 -7.85 -3.62 5.32
CA TYR A 287 -7.73 -5.02 5.71
C TYR A 287 -9.04 -5.81 5.57
N GLY A 288 -10.17 -5.16 5.86
CA GLY A 288 -11.50 -5.71 5.60
C GLY A 288 -11.71 -6.02 4.12
N LEU A 289 -11.34 -5.08 3.23
CA LEU A 289 -11.43 -5.27 1.77
C LEU A 289 -10.55 -6.42 1.28
N ILE A 290 -9.31 -6.53 1.79
CA ILE A 290 -8.42 -7.64 1.47
C ILE A 290 -9.06 -8.97 1.89
N GLY A 291 -9.59 -9.05 3.12
CA GLY A 291 -10.24 -10.26 3.61
C GLY A 291 -11.50 -10.65 2.84
N MET A 292 -12.32 -9.67 2.43
CA MET A 292 -13.47 -9.89 1.56
C MET A 292 -13.04 -10.46 0.21
N ARG A 293 -12.03 -9.85 -0.43
CA ARG A 293 -11.49 -10.30 -1.71
C ARG A 293 -10.93 -11.70 -1.63
N GLU A 294 -10.14 -12.03 -0.60
CA GLU A 294 -9.62 -13.39 -0.37
C GLU A 294 -10.75 -14.41 -0.30
N THR A 295 -11.83 -14.09 0.42
CA THR A 295 -13.00 -14.97 0.55
C THR A 295 -13.71 -15.18 -0.79
N VAL A 296 -13.90 -14.11 -1.57
CA VAL A 296 -14.61 -14.19 -2.86
C VAL A 296 -13.77 -14.89 -3.93
N SER A 297 -12.49 -14.51 -4.07
CA SER A 297 -11.57 -15.15 -5.02
C SER A 297 -11.35 -16.62 -4.69
N GLY A 298 -11.26 -16.99 -3.40
CA GLY A 298 -11.17 -18.38 -2.97
C GLY A 298 -12.35 -19.24 -3.43
N ARG A 299 -13.59 -18.71 -3.32
CA ARG A 299 -14.79 -19.41 -3.81
C ARG A 299 -14.81 -19.55 -5.33
N ALA A 300 -14.38 -18.52 -6.05
CA ALA A 300 -14.27 -18.58 -7.51
C ALA A 300 -13.25 -19.60 -8.03
N HIS A 301 -12.38 -20.13 -7.16
CA HIS A 301 -11.44 -21.20 -7.51
C HIS A 301 -11.96 -22.61 -7.14
N SER A 302 -13.01 -22.71 -6.32
CA SER A 302 -13.60 -23.99 -5.90
C SER A 302 -14.77 -24.45 -6.77
N ASP A 303 -15.31 -23.55 -7.61
CA ASP A 303 -16.40 -23.80 -8.55
C ASP A 303 -15.88 -24.04 -9.97
#